data_AF-A0A8J7YGU8-F1
#
_entry.id   AF-A0A8J7YGU8-F1
#
_cell.length_a   1.000
_cell.length_b   1.000
_cell.length_c   1.000
_cell.angle_alpha   90.00
_cell.angle_beta   90.00
_cell.angle_gamma   90.00
#
_symmetry.space_group_name_H-M   'P 1'
#
loop_
_entity.id
_entity.type
_entity.pdbx_description
1 polymer ?
#
loop_
_entity_poly.entity_id
_entity_poly.type
_entity_poly.pdbx_seq_one_letter_code
_entity_poly.pdbx_strand_id
1 'polypeptide(L)'
;MSTPEDDIRAVLDESGPDYNGFTFETPGGGHQSDVYMVTLDHGGEEYEVVVKFKPDGDIPFDIEPKLHEYVANRTDVPVPRILVFKQQPAVDVRPYFVTERVHGENLSQEFATLSAEDRRRVMQQAGHILGDLHSEIGFEAFGRLDLHNGRLIVRDWMGSWREYFEQLTRAHLSRLDDTPFADVKGRALETIEPALEFVPEDGVPRLVHDDFRPANLLFEAGTERPITAVLDWQDVLAALPEYNLAQTEFLFIDSSFTDPDVREGLRTEFHEGYTEHRPMDFEDGYADRRPLYQLSTLLWRMAGFDAVFDDDSGLVRARAEAQYRQQFERLVDAVPE
;
A
#
# COMPACT_ATOMS: atom_id res chain seq x y z
N MET A 1 -26.96 3.65 18.81
CA MET A 1 -25.89 3.39 17.82
C MET A 1 -26.50 2.47 16.80
N SER A 2 -26.42 2.83 15.52
CA SER A 2 -26.85 1.98 14.42
C SER A 2 -26.00 0.71 14.42
N THR A 3 -26.57 -0.41 13.99
CA THR A 3 -25.80 -1.65 13.81
C THR A 3 -25.18 -1.66 12.41
N PRO A 4 -24.07 -2.40 12.18
CA PRO A 4 -23.54 -2.57 10.82
C PRO A 4 -24.59 -3.06 9.82
N GLU A 5 -25.51 -3.93 10.25
CA GLU A 5 -26.62 -4.40 9.42
C GLU A 5 -27.57 -3.26 9.02
N ASP A 6 -27.91 -2.38 9.95
CA ASP A 6 -28.78 -1.22 9.68
C ASP A 6 -28.10 -0.20 8.76
N ASP A 7 -26.79 0.04 8.94
CA ASP A 7 -26.01 0.94 8.08
C ASP A 7 -25.88 0.40 6.66
N ILE A 8 -25.58 -0.90 6.50
CA ILE A 8 -25.53 -1.56 5.18
C ILE A 8 -26.91 -1.52 4.52
N ARG A 9 -27.98 -1.80 5.27
CA ARG A 9 -29.35 -1.70 4.74
C ARG A 9 -29.64 -0.30 4.21
N ALA A 10 -29.26 0.74 4.95
CA ALA A 10 -29.44 2.13 4.53
C ALA A 10 -28.64 2.48 3.26
N VAL A 11 -27.42 1.94 3.12
CA VAL A 11 -26.61 2.06 1.90
C VAL A 11 -27.30 1.39 0.70
N LEU A 12 -27.78 0.15 0.87
CA LEU A 12 -28.48 -0.59 -0.17
C LEU A 12 -29.81 0.07 -0.56
N ASP A 13 -30.55 0.62 0.40
CA ASP A 13 -31.80 1.34 0.13
C ASP A 13 -31.57 2.68 -0.60
N GLU A 14 -30.46 3.39 -0.30
CA GLU A 14 -30.14 4.66 -0.97
C GLU A 14 -29.56 4.46 -2.37
N SER A 15 -28.68 3.47 -2.54
CA SER A 15 -27.80 3.37 -3.71
C SER A 15 -27.78 2.01 -4.39
N GLY A 16 -28.38 0.99 -3.80
CA GLY A 16 -28.48 -0.36 -4.36
C GLY A 16 -29.67 -0.54 -5.30
N PRO A 17 -29.75 -1.68 -5.99
CA PRO A 17 -30.94 -2.08 -6.73
C PRO A 17 -32.05 -2.56 -5.78
N ASP A 18 -33.26 -2.82 -6.29
CA ASP A 18 -34.30 -3.51 -5.51
C ASP A 18 -33.80 -4.91 -5.08
N TYR A 19 -33.72 -5.22 -3.79
CA TYR A 19 -33.19 -6.51 -3.32
C TYR A 19 -34.19 -7.28 -2.46
N ASN A 20 -34.13 -8.61 -2.49
CA ASN A 20 -34.99 -9.49 -1.69
C ASN A 20 -34.44 -9.76 -0.29
N GLY A 21 -33.11 -9.66 -0.16
CA GLY A 21 -32.37 -9.87 1.07
C GLY A 21 -30.88 -9.67 0.84
N PHE A 22 -30.12 -9.54 1.92
CA PHE A 22 -28.67 -9.48 1.88
C PHE A 22 -28.05 -10.19 3.08
N THR A 23 -26.82 -10.63 2.92
CA THR A 23 -25.93 -11.06 3.99
C THR A 23 -24.64 -10.25 3.92
N PHE A 24 -23.90 -10.19 5.03
CA PHE A 24 -22.61 -9.52 5.03
C PHE A 24 -21.62 -10.21 5.96
N GLU A 25 -20.35 -10.01 5.68
CA GLU A 25 -19.23 -10.41 6.51
C GLU A 25 -18.17 -9.31 6.53
N THR A 26 -17.31 -9.32 7.54
CA THR A 26 -16.14 -8.44 7.60
C THR A 26 -14.94 -9.16 7.00
N PRO A 27 -14.06 -8.48 6.23
CA PRO A 27 -12.81 -9.06 5.78
C PRO A 27 -11.97 -9.62 6.96
N GLY A 28 -11.29 -10.74 6.75
CA GLY A 28 -10.39 -11.31 7.75
C GLY A 28 -9.05 -10.56 7.83
N GLY A 29 -8.68 -10.11 9.04
CA GLY A 29 -7.37 -9.52 9.35
C GLY A 29 -7.34 -7.99 9.38
N GLY A 30 -6.96 -7.41 10.53
CA GLY A 30 -6.68 -5.99 10.71
C GLY A 30 -7.89 -5.09 11.07
N HIS A 31 -7.59 -3.84 11.44
CA HIS A 31 -8.50 -2.79 11.95
C HIS A 31 -9.46 -2.21 10.89
N GLN A 32 -9.98 -3.03 9.97
CA GLN A 32 -10.92 -2.59 8.92
C GLN A 32 -12.38 -2.70 9.40
N SER A 33 -12.69 -2.12 10.57
CA SER A 33 -14.05 -2.13 11.15
C SER A 33 -15.11 -1.44 10.28
N ASP A 34 -14.69 -0.75 9.23
CA ASP A 34 -15.52 0.04 8.33
C ASP A 34 -15.72 -0.58 6.95
N VAL A 35 -15.21 -1.81 6.72
CA VAL A 35 -15.32 -2.51 5.43
C VAL A 35 -16.18 -3.78 5.58
N TYR A 36 -17.12 -3.95 4.66
CA TYR A 36 -18.07 -5.06 4.66
C TYR A 36 -18.16 -5.69 3.27
N MET A 37 -18.01 -7.02 3.20
CA MET A 37 -18.34 -7.79 1.99
C MET A 37 -19.83 -8.12 2.07
N VAL A 38 -20.61 -7.67 1.09
CA VAL A 38 -22.07 -7.77 1.08
C VAL A 38 -22.50 -8.59 -0.13
N THR A 39 -23.32 -9.61 0.13
CA THR A 39 -23.99 -10.42 -0.90
C THR A 39 -25.47 -10.07 -0.87
N LEU A 40 -26.04 -9.62 -1.99
CA LEU A 40 -27.46 -9.29 -2.12
C LEU A 40 -28.14 -10.13 -3.20
N ASP A 41 -29.40 -10.51 -2.97
CA ASP A 41 -30.28 -11.15 -3.97
C ASP A 41 -31.05 -10.05 -4.73
N HIS A 42 -30.76 -9.91 -6.01
CA HIS A 42 -31.49 -9.04 -6.93
C HIS A 42 -32.05 -9.87 -8.08
N GLY A 43 -33.39 -9.95 -8.17
CA GLY A 43 -34.05 -10.66 -9.26
C GLY A 43 -33.81 -12.18 -9.27
N GLY A 44 -33.43 -12.78 -8.13
CA GLY A 44 -33.09 -14.20 -8.03
C GLY A 44 -31.64 -14.53 -8.42
N GLU A 45 -30.80 -13.52 -8.62
CA GLU A 45 -29.35 -13.65 -8.81
C GLU A 45 -28.61 -13.02 -7.63
N GLU A 46 -27.49 -13.62 -7.22
CA GLU A 46 -26.63 -13.09 -6.17
C GLU A 46 -25.61 -12.11 -6.77
N TYR A 47 -25.46 -10.95 -6.13
CA TYR A 47 -24.47 -9.94 -6.45
C TYR A 47 -23.60 -9.66 -5.23
N GLU A 48 -22.28 -9.60 -5.44
CA GLU A 48 -21.31 -9.33 -4.38
C GLU A 48 -20.67 -7.96 -4.57
N VAL A 49 -20.65 -7.18 -3.48
CA VAL A 49 -20.05 -5.85 -3.44
C VAL A 49 -19.25 -5.67 -2.15
N VAL A 50 -18.37 -4.68 -2.14
CA VAL A 50 -17.68 -4.24 -0.92
C VAL A 50 -18.18 -2.85 -0.57
N VAL A 51 -18.66 -2.68 0.66
CA VAL A 51 -19.08 -1.39 1.22
C VAL A 51 -17.99 -0.92 2.19
N LYS A 52 -17.40 0.24 1.93
CA LYS A 52 -16.47 0.90 2.85
C LYS A 52 -17.10 2.19 3.34
N PHE A 53 -17.18 2.33 4.66
CA PHE A 53 -17.55 3.57 5.33
C PHE A 53 -16.31 4.40 5.63
N LYS A 54 -16.50 5.70 5.68
CA LYS A 54 -15.48 6.63 6.16
C LYS A 54 -15.17 6.32 7.63
N PRO A 55 -13.89 6.10 7.99
CA PRO A 55 -13.49 5.97 9.38
C PRO A 55 -13.77 7.24 10.20
N ASP A 56 -13.88 7.05 11.51
CA ASP A 56 -14.02 8.17 12.45
C ASP A 56 -12.78 9.08 12.41
N GLY A 57 -12.99 10.38 12.65
CA GLY A 57 -11.94 11.40 12.61
C GLY A 57 -11.91 12.22 11.32
N ASP A 58 -10.96 13.15 11.25
CA ASP A 58 -10.82 14.09 10.13
C ASP A 58 -9.86 13.55 9.06
N ILE A 59 -10.29 12.46 8.42
CA ILE A 59 -9.53 11.74 7.38
C ILE A 59 -10.20 12.01 6.03
N PRO A 60 -9.46 12.47 4.99
CA PRO A 60 -10.01 12.57 3.63
C PRO A 60 -10.51 11.20 3.14
N PHE A 61 -11.68 11.18 2.51
CA PHE A 61 -12.34 9.92 2.10
C PHE A 61 -12.73 9.91 0.63
N ASP A 62 -12.75 11.08 -0.01
CA ASP A 62 -13.06 11.27 -1.42
C ASP A 62 -11.87 10.98 -2.35
N ILE A 63 -10.64 11.01 -1.82
CA ILE A 63 -9.43 10.76 -2.61
C ILE A 63 -9.35 9.33 -3.14
N GLU A 64 -9.65 8.32 -2.31
CA GLU A 64 -9.54 6.89 -2.66
C GLU A 64 -10.45 6.52 -3.85
N PRO A 65 -11.78 6.77 -3.83
CA PRO A 65 -12.62 6.47 -4.99
C PRO A 65 -12.20 7.27 -6.24
N LYS A 66 -11.68 8.48 -6.07
CA LYS A 66 -11.15 9.27 -7.19
C LYS A 66 -9.89 8.63 -7.79
N LEU A 67 -9.01 8.08 -6.98
CA LEU A 67 -7.80 7.39 -7.43
C LEU A 67 -8.13 6.06 -8.13
N HIS A 68 -9.11 5.31 -7.64
CA HIS A 68 -9.58 4.09 -8.33
C HIS A 68 -9.95 4.39 -9.78
N GLU A 69 -10.82 5.37 -10.00
CA GLU A 69 -11.19 5.80 -11.36
C GLU A 69 -10.00 6.37 -12.14
N TYR A 70 -9.15 7.17 -11.48
CA TYR A 70 -8.04 7.85 -12.16
C TYR A 70 -7.01 6.85 -12.71
N VAL A 71 -6.68 5.83 -11.93
CA VAL A 71 -5.74 4.75 -12.25
C VAL A 71 -6.33 3.80 -13.29
N ALA A 72 -7.55 3.30 -13.08
CA ALA A 72 -8.19 2.36 -14.00
C ALA A 72 -8.41 2.95 -15.42
N ASN A 73 -8.53 4.27 -15.55
CA ASN A 73 -8.67 4.93 -16.86
C ASN A 73 -7.33 5.16 -17.60
N ARG A 74 -6.19 4.87 -16.97
CA ARG A 74 -4.85 5.22 -17.49
C ARG A 74 -3.88 4.05 -17.54
N THR A 75 -4.18 2.98 -16.83
CA THR A 75 -3.28 1.85 -16.62
C THR A 75 -4.09 0.55 -16.70
N ASP A 76 -3.38 -0.56 -16.87
CA ASP A 76 -3.91 -1.92 -16.79
C ASP A 76 -3.86 -2.48 -15.34
N VAL A 77 -3.53 -1.64 -14.35
CA VAL A 77 -3.51 -2.03 -12.94
C VAL A 77 -4.90 -2.51 -12.52
N PRO A 78 -5.02 -3.71 -11.91
CA PRO A 78 -6.31 -4.24 -11.50
C PRO A 78 -6.81 -3.53 -10.25
N VAL A 79 -7.59 -2.48 -10.41
CA VAL A 79 -8.18 -1.71 -9.31
C VAL A 79 -9.69 -2.00 -9.22
N PRO A 80 -10.24 -2.30 -8.03
CA PRO A 80 -11.67 -2.53 -7.89
C PRO A 80 -12.48 -1.33 -8.38
N ARG A 81 -13.42 -1.54 -9.29
CA ARG A 81 -14.25 -0.45 -9.81
C ARG A 81 -15.15 0.14 -8.73
N ILE A 82 -15.17 1.47 -8.63
CA ILE A 82 -16.16 2.20 -7.84
C ILE A 82 -17.52 2.10 -8.54
N LEU A 83 -18.50 1.56 -7.84
CA LEU A 83 -19.89 1.49 -8.29
C LEU A 83 -20.68 2.70 -7.79
N VAL A 84 -20.43 3.11 -6.54
CA VAL A 84 -21.12 4.21 -5.86
C VAL A 84 -20.13 4.94 -4.97
N PHE A 85 -20.22 6.26 -4.91
CA PHE A 85 -19.58 7.07 -3.88
C PHE A 85 -20.52 8.17 -3.37
N LYS A 86 -20.64 8.29 -2.05
CA LYS A 86 -21.49 9.27 -1.36
C LYS A 86 -20.69 9.97 -0.25
N GLN A 87 -20.15 11.14 -0.58
CA GLN A 87 -19.51 12.03 0.40
C GLN A 87 -20.50 12.60 1.42
N GLN A 88 -21.76 12.79 1.01
CA GLN A 88 -22.86 13.28 1.85
C GLN A 88 -24.09 12.38 1.60
N PRO A 89 -24.23 11.27 2.34
CA PRO A 89 -25.40 10.40 2.25
C PRO A 89 -26.71 11.15 2.53
N ALA A 90 -27.78 10.75 1.85
CA ALA A 90 -29.12 11.28 2.15
C ALA A 90 -29.76 10.61 3.38
N VAL A 91 -29.22 9.46 3.79
CA VAL A 91 -29.60 8.68 4.96
C VAL A 91 -28.63 8.93 6.12
N ASP A 92 -29.02 8.57 7.34
CA ASP A 92 -28.25 8.83 8.56
C ASP A 92 -27.10 7.82 8.75
N VAL A 93 -26.14 7.83 7.81
CA VAL A 93 -24.92 7.01 7.83
C VAL A 93 -23.69 7.85 7.51
N ARG A 94 -22.51 7.33 7.84
CA ARG A 94 -21.22 7.95 7.48
C ARG A 94 -21.03 7.95 5.96
N PRO A 95 -20.23 8.88 5.39
CA PRO A 95 -19.86 8.82 3.98
C PRO A 95 -19.37 7.42 3.60
N TYR A 96 -19.69 6.96 2.40
CA TYR A 96 -19.37 5.60 1.97
C TYR A 96 -19.07 5.54 0.49
N PHE A 97 -18.35 4.49 0.09
CA PHE A 97 -18.32 4.02 -1.29
C PHE A 97 -18.59 2.52 -1.36
N VAL A 98 -19.04 2.10 -2.54
CA VAL A 98 -19.30 0.70 -2.88
C VAL A 98 -18.43 0.34 -4.07
N THR A 99 -17.69 -0.76 -3.98
CA THR A 99 -16.93 -1.31 -5.10
C THR A 99 -17.52 -2.64 -5.54
N GLU A 100 -17.17 -3.07 -6.74
CA GLU A 100 -17.35 -4.47 -7.09
C GLU A 100 -16.52 -5.38 -6.16
N ARG A 101 -16.99 -6.61 -5.95
CA ARG A 101 -16.20 -7.64 -5.29
C ARG A 101 -15.23 -8.24 -6.32
N VAL A 102 -13.93 -8.07 -6.09
CA VAL A 102 -12.89 -8.79 -6.85
C VAL A 102 -12.53 -10.05 -6.10
N HIS A 103 -12.57 -11.21 -6.75
CA HIS A 103 -12.24 -12.50 -6.14
C HIS A 103 -10.72 -12.72 -6.02
N GLY A 104 -10.32 -13.46 -5.00
CA GLY A 104 -8.92 -13.76 -4.69
C GLY A 104 -8.68 -13.89 -3.19
N GLU A 105 -7.55 -14.50 -2.84
CA GLU A 105 -7.05 -14.61 -1.47
C GLU A 105 -6.15 -13.41 -1.13
N ASN A 106 -6.06 -13.04 0.15
CA ASN A 106 -5.13 -11.99 0.56
C ASN A 106 -3.69 -12.51 0.51
N LEU A 107 -2.82 -11.86 -0.27
CA LEU A 107 -1.48 -12.37 -0.53
C LEU A 107 -0.60 -12.45 0.72
N SER A 108 -0.81 -11.60 1.74
CA SER A 108 0.02 -11.61 2.95
C SER A 108 -0.02 -12.94 3.73
N GLN A 109 -1.14 -13.65 3.67
CA GLN A 109 -1.33 -14.91 4.40
C GLN A 109 -0.60 -16.08 3.71
N GLU A 110 -0.41 -15.97 2.39
CA GLU A 110 0.05 -17.10 1.55
C GLU A 110 1.43 -16.87 0.91
N PHE A 111 1.93 -15.64 0.82
CA PHE A 111 3.11 -15.36 -0.03
C PHE A 111 4.34 -16.22 0.30
N ALA A 112 4.58 -16.50 1.59
CA ALA A 112 5.69 -17.33 2.02
C ALA A 112 5.48 -18.84 1.78
N THR A 113 4.23 -19.30 1.70
CA THR A 113 3.84 -20.71 1.50
C THR A 113 3.69 -21.08 0.02
N LEU A 114 3.55 -20.08 -0.85
CA LEU A 114 3.48 -20.27 -2.31
C LEU A 114 4.64 -21.09 -2.88
N SER A 115 4.36 -21.76 -4.00
CA SER A 115 5.41 -22.40 -4.79
C SER A 115 6.45 -21.37 -5.25
N ALA A 116 7.66 -21.82 -5.57
CA ALA A 116 8.68 -20.93 -6.09
C ALA A 116 8.27 -20.31 -7.44
N GLU A 117 7.48 -21.03 -8.24
CA GLU A 117 6.97 -20.55 -9.52
C GLU A 117 5.92 -19.45 -9.34
N ASP A 118 4.93 -19.67 -8.46
CA ASP A 118 3.89 -18.67 -8.19
C ASP A 118 4.48 -17.40 -7.58
N ARG A 119 5.47 -17.51 -6.68
CA ARG A 119 6.17 -16.33 -6.14
C ARG A 119 6.86 -15.51 -7.21
N ARG A 120 7.51 -16.16 -8.19
CA ARG A 120 8.13 -15.46 -9.32
C ARG A 120 7.09 -14.73 -10.16
N ARG A 121 5.98 -15.39 -10.51
CA ARG A 121 4.88 -14.77 -11.26
C ARG A 121 4.28 -13.56 -10.54
N VAL A 122 4.07 -13.67 -9.22
CA VAL A 122 3.60 -12.56 -8.39
C VAL A 122 4.59 -11.40 -8.43
N MET A 123 5.88 -11.66 -8.25
CA MET A 123 6.90 -10.60 -8.29
C MET A 123 7.04 -9.95 -9.67
N GLN A 124 7.01 -10.75 -10.74
CA GLN A 124 7.02 -10.24 -12.11
C GLN A 124 5.83 -9.33 -12.37
N GLN A 125 4.62 -9.75 -11.99
CA GLN A 125 3.42 -8.93 -12.15
C GLN A 125 3.44 -7.69 -11.24
N ALA A 126 3.97 -7.78 -10.02
CA ALA A 126 4.15 -6.62 -9.14
C ALA A 126 5.06 -5.57 -9.81
N GLY A 127 6.15 -6.02 -10.44
CA GLY A 127 7.03 -5.16 -11.24
C GLY A 127 6.26 -4.51 -12.38
N HIS A 128 5.53 -5.31 -13.17
CA HIS A 128 4.72 -4.83 -14.29
C HIS A 128 3.69 -3.77 -13.87
N ILE A 129 2.97 -4.00 -12.77
CA ILE A 129 1.98 -3.07 -12.21
C ILE A 129 2.64 -1.72 -11.86
N LEU A 130 3.77 -1.73 -11.16
CA LEU A 130 4.46 -0.49 -10.82
C LEU A 130 5.09 0.17 -12.05
N GLY A 131 5.55 -0.61 -13.02
CA GLY A 131 6.09 -0.12 -14.29
C GLY A 131 5.05 0.68 -15.08
N ASP A 132 3.86 0.12 -15.22
CA ASP A 132 2.70 0.76 -15.87
C ASP A 132 2.30 2.04 -15.11
N LEU A 133 2.08 1.93 -13.80
CA LEU A 133 1.72 3.06 -12.93
C LEU A 133 2.71 4.23 -13.04
N HIS A 134 4.01 3.93 -12.93
CA HIS A 134 5.07 4.93 -12.99
C HIS A 134 5.32 5.50 -14.40
N SER A 135 4.91 4.79 -15.45
CA SER A 135 5.03 5.27 -16.82
C SER A 135 3.93 6.27 -17.17
N GLU A 136 2.70 5.94 -16.82
CA GLU A 136 1.50 6.63 -17.28
C GLU A 136 1.12 7.84 -16.41
N ILE A 137 1.46 7.83 -15.12
CA ILE A 137 0.97 8.85 -14.19
C ILE A 137 2.12 9.64 -13.57
N GLY A 138 2.29 10.88 -14.04
CA GLY A 138 3.26 11.85 -13.52
C GLY A 138 2.62 13.10 -12.90
N PHE A 139 3.36 13.76 -12.02
CA PHE A 139 2.97 15.00 -11.35
C PHE A 139 4.05 16.09 -11.51
N GLU A 140 3.69 17.33 -11.18
CA GLU A 140 4.56 18.49 -11.29
C GLU A 140 5.48 18.72 -10.08
N ALA A 141 5.22 18.04 -8.97
CA ALA A 141 5.99 18.16 -7.73
C ALA A 141 5.88 16.90 -6.87
N PHE A 142 6.75 16.81 -5.87
CA PHE A 142 6.73 15.76 -4.86
C PHE A 142 5.76 16.11 -3.74
N GLY A 143 5.09 15.10 -3.18
CA GLY A 143 4.15 15.30 -2.07
C GLY A 143 3.01 14.30 -2.02
N ARG A 144 2.26 14.29 -0.91
CA ARG A 144 1.01 13.52 -0.80
C ARG A 144 -0.03 14.05 -1.76
N LEU A 145 -0.81 13.15 -2.33
CA LEU A 145 -1.94 13.57 -3.16
C LEU A 145 -3.14 13.89 -2.28
N ASP A 146 -3.98 14.80 -2.76
CA ASP A 146 -5.26 15.17 -2.16
C ASP A 146 -6.20 15.67 -3.26
N LEU A 147 -7.44 15.98 -2.89
CA LEU A 147 -8.41 16.60 -3.77
C LEU A 147 -8.59 18.09 -3.46
N HIS A 148 -8.57 18.89 -4.51
CA HIS A 148 -9.01 20.28 -4.46
C HIS A 148 -10.04 20.52 -5.57
N ASN A 149 -11.27 20.84 -5.17
CA ASN A 149 -12.41 21.01 -6.08
C ASN A 149 -12.59 19.81 -7.04
N GLY A 150 -12.46 18.58 -6.51
CA GLY A 150 -12.63 17.33 -7.26
C GLY A 150 -11.49 16.99 -8.23
N ARG A 151 -10.36 17.70 -8.17
CA ARG A 151 -9.16 17.42 -8.96
C ARG A 151 -8.04 16.94 -8.04
N LEU A 152 -7.30 15.94 -8.50
CA LEU A 152 -6.07 15.51 -7.84
C LEU A 152 -5.05 16.65 -7.86
N ILE A 153 -4.49 16.93 -6.69
CA ILE A 153 -3.41 17.89 -6.48
C ILE A 153 -2.32 17.25 -5.63
N VAL A 154 -1.12 17.84 -5.66
CA VAL A 154 -0.06 17.55 -4.70
C VAL A 154 -0.23 18.52 -3.53
N ARG A 155 -0.59 18.02 -2.34
CA ARG A 155 -0.91 18.84 -1.17
C ARG A 155 0.32 19.51 -0.58
N ASP A 156 1.37 18.71 -0.37
CA ASP A 156 2.60 19.12 0.31
C ASP A 156 3.68 19.41 -0.73
N TRP A 157 3.37 20.30 -1.68
CA TRP A 157 4.18 20.60 -2.86
C TRP A 157 5.65 20.83 -2.47
N MET A 158 6.55 20.05 -3.09
CA MET A 158 7.99 20.20 -2.92
C MET A 158 8.71 19.99 -4.25
N GLY A 159 9.67 20.85 -4.54
CA GLY A 159 10.46 20.81 -5.78
C GLY A 159 11.66 19.85 -5.72
N SER A 160 12.10 19.47 -4.52
CA SER A 160 13.24 18.56 -4.29
C SER A 160 12.77 17.26 -3.66
N TRP A 161 13.09 16.14 -4.31
CA TRP A 161 12.79 14.82 -3.76
C TRP A 161 13.58 14.55 -2.48
N ARG A 162 14.85 14.95 -2.43
CA ARG A 162 15.71 14.82 -1.24
C ARG A 162 15.09 15.48 -0.01
N GLU A 163 14.66 16.73 -0.14
CA GLU A 163 14.03 17.47 0.97
C GLU A 163 12.73 16.77 1.42
N TYR A 164 11.96 16.25 0.46
CA TYR A 164 10.69 15.58 0.75
C TYR A 164 10.92 14.25 1.46
N PHE A 165 11.85 13.46 0.95
CA PHE A 165 12.25 12.19 1.55
C PHE A 165 12.82 12.37 2.95
N GLU A 166 13.64 13.41 3.18
CA GLU A 166 14.10 13.77 4.52
C GLU A 166 12.92 14.07 5.45
N GLN A 167 11.98 14.92 5.02
CA GLN A 167 10.80 15.27 5.82
C GLN A 167 9.95 14.03 6.15
N LEU A 168 9.69 13.18 5.15
CA LEU A 168 8.97 11.93 5.29
C LEU A 168 9.63 11.01 6.34
N THR A 169 10.94 10.83 6.21
CA THR A 169 11.74 9.96 7.09
C THR A 169 11.80 10.52 8.52
N ARG A 170 11.94 11.83 8.69
CA ARG A 170 11.87 12.49 10.00
C ARG A 170 10.49 12.34 10.65
N ALA A 171 9.41 12.35 9.87
CA ALA A 171 8.06 12.09 10.37
C ALA A 171 7.87 10.64 10.87
N HIS A 172 8.52 9.67 10.24
CA HIS A 172 8.57 8.29 10.76
C HIS A 172 9.33 8.22 12.09
N LEU A 173 10.51 8.84 12.16
CA LEU A 173 11.33 8.90 13.38
C LEU A 173 10.65 9.59 14.55
N SER A 174 9.86 10.64 14.31
CA SER A 174 9.14 11.33 15.38
C SER A 174 8.09 10.46 16.05
N ARG A 175 7.60 9.42 15.37
CA ARG A 175 6.59 8.50 15.89
C ARG A 175 7.18 7.30 16.64
N LEU A 176 8.50 7.19 16.73
CA LEU A 176 9.14 6.07 17.45
C LEU A 176 9.15 6.25 18.97
N ASP A 177 8.98 7.47 19.47
CA ASP A 177 9.19 7.80 20.90
C ASP A 177 8.31 6.96 21.84
N ASP A 178 7.11 6.59 21.39
CA ASP A 178 6.13 5.81 22.14
C ASP A 178 6.11 4.32 21.76
N THR A 179 7.10 3.85 20.99
CA THR A 179 7.20 2.46 20.52
C THR A 179 8.36 1.72 21.21
N PRO A 180 8.43 0.38 21.12
CA PRO A 180 9.59 -0.37 21.58
C PRO A 180 10.93 0.05 20.93
N PHE A 181 10.90 0.79 19.81
CA PHE A 181 12.08 1.15 19.02
C PHE A 181 12.59 2.57 19.29
N ALA A 182 12.14 3.24 20.34
CA ALA A 182 12.62 4.59 20.68
C ALA A 182 14.16 4.67 20.79
N ASP A 183 14.81 3.56 21.19
CA ASP A 183 16.26 3.46 21.35
C ASP A 183 17.05 3.53 20.02
N VAL A 184 16.45 3.14 18.89
CA VAL A 184 17.15 3.13 17.59
C VAL A 184 17.16 4.48 16.88
N LYS A 185 16.30 5.42 17.32
CA LYS A 185 16.09 6.74 16.69
C LYS A 185 17.38 7.54 16.50
N GLY A 186 18.26 7.54 17.50
CA GLY A 186 19.54 8.26 17.44
C GLY A 186 20.47 7.70 16.37
N ARG A 187 20.68 6.39 16.37
CA ARG A 187 21.50 5.70 15.34
C ARG A 187 20.91 5.85 13.94
N ALA A 188 19.59 5.78 13.82
CA ALA A 188 18.92 5.98 12.54
C ALA A 188 19.21 7.38 11.97
N LEU A 189 19.15 8.42 12.79
CA LEU A 189 19.50 9.78 12.37
C LEU A 189 20.97 9.90 11.96
N GLU A 190 21.89 9.37 12.78
CA GLU A 190 23.34 9.39 12.50
C GLU A 190 23.68 8.70 11.17
N THR A 191 22.93 7.66 10.79
CA THR A 191 23.09 6.96 9.51
C THR A 191 22.43 7.71 8.35
N ILE A 192 21.21 8.24 8.54
CA ILE A 192 20.42 8.82 7.44
C ILE A 192 20.94 10.19 7.03
N GLU A 193 21.31 11.05 7.99
CA GLU A 193 21.70 12.43 7.70
C GLU A 193 22.84 12.58 6.68
N PRO A 194 23.98 11.88 6.79
CA PRO A 194 25.01 11.92 5.74
C PRO A 194 24.52 11.31 4.43
N ALA A 195 23.81 10.18 4.49
CA ALA A 195 23.38 9.44 3.31
C ALA A 195 22.32 10.17 2.45
N LEU A 196 21.69 11.23 2.96
CA LEU A 196 20.77 12.06 2.17
C LEU A 196 21.44 12.67 0.93
N GLU A 197 22.77 12.83 0.91
CA GLU A 197 23.49 13.34 -0.27
C GLU A 197 23.38 12.41 -1.49
N PHE A 198 23.13 11.12 -1.27
CA PHE A 198 22.91 10.15 -2.34
C PHE A 198 21.50 10.23 -2.93
N VAL A 199 20.53 10.80 -2.21
CA VAL A 199 19.15 10.93 -2.67
C VAL A 199 19.07 12.01 -3.75
N PRO A 200 18.46 11.75 -4.93
CA PRO A 200 18.35 12.75 -5.97
C PRO A 200 17.46 13.91 -5.53
N GLU A 201 17.80 15.11 -5.96
CA GLU A 201 16.94 16.29 -5.78
C GLU A 201 15.90 16.35 -6.89
N ASP A 202 16.34 16.11 -8.12
CA ASP A 202 15.53 16.23 -9.34
C ASP A 202 15.00 14.89 -9.86
N GLY A 203 13.91 14.97 -10.60
CA GLY A 203 13.34 13.89 -11.39
C GLY A 203 11.87 14.15 -11.67
N VAL A 204 11.20 13.22 -12.36
CA VAL A 204 9.77 13.35 -12.62
C VAL A 204 9.01 12.57 -11.54
N PRO A 205 8.26 13.25 -10.64
CA PRO A 205 7.41 12.58 -9.67
C PRO A 205 6.36 11.71 -10.38
N ARG A 206 6.19 10.49 -9.92
CA ARG A 206 5.21 9.52 -10.41
C ARG A 206 4.25 9.12 -9.30
N LEU A 207 3.08 8.61 -9.68
CA LEU A 207 2.14 8.05 -8.71
C LEU A 207 2.77 6.82 -8.05
N VAL A 208 3.00 6.92 -6.75
CA VAL A 208 3.51 5.86 -5.90
C VAL A 208 2.39 5.40 -4.98
N HIS A 209 2.17 4.08 -4.96
CA HIS A 209 1.30 3.44 -3.98
C HIS A 209 2.14 3.19 -2.73
N ASP A 210 2.04 4.08 -1.74
CA ASP A 210 2.96 4.13 -0.59
C ASP A 210 2.77 2.97 0.41
N ASP A 211 1.74 2.16 0.22
CA ASP A 211 1.56 0.88 0.92
C ASP A 211 1.42 -0.30 -0.06
N PHE A 212 2.23 -0.35 -1.14
CA PHE A 212 2.23 -1.47 -2.08
C PHE A 212 2.90 -2.71 -1.45
N ARG A 213 2.08 -3.55 -0.80
CA ARG A 213 2.55 -4.71 -0.03
C ARG A 213 1.58 -5.89 -0.14
N PRO A 214 2.01 -7.13 0.22
CA PRO A 214 1.14 -8.30 0.12
C PRO A 214 -0.22 -8.17 0.82
N ALA A 215 -0.31 -7.41 1.91
CA ALA A 215 -1.58 -7.22 2.64
C ALA A 215 -2.63 -6.44 1.83
N ASN A 216 -2.22 -5.66 0.83
CA ASN A 216 -3.09 -4.86 -0.02
C ASN A 216 -3.27 -5.48 -1.41
N LEU A 217 -2.87 -6.74 -1.61
CA LEU A 217 -3.05 -7.46 -2.87
C LEU A 217 -3.97 -8.65 -2.70
N LEU A 218 -4.95 -8.78 -3.60
CA LEU A 218 -5.66 -10.03 -3.81
C LEU A 218 -4.96 -10.85 -4.88
N PHE A 219 -4.98 -12.16 -4.73
CA PHE A 219 -4.30 -13.06 -5.66
C PHE A 219 -5.04 -14.39 -5.91
N GLU A 220 -4.71 -15.02 -7.04
CA GLU A 220 -5.12 -16.38 -7.40
C GLU A 220 -3.92 -17.16 -7.97
N ALA A 221 -3.49 -18.21 -7.25
CA ALA A 221 -2.35 -19.04 -7.62
C ALA A 221 -2.56 -19.80 -8.94
N GLY A 222 -1.46 -20.14 -9.63
CA GLY A 222 -1.50 -20.96 -10.84
C GLY A 222 -1.98 -20.24 -12.11
N THR A 223 -2.45 -19.00 -12.01
CA THR A 223 -2.82 -18.18 -13.17
C THR A 223 -1.59 -17.48 -13.79
N GLU A 224 -1.74 -16.97 -15.01
CA GLU A 224 -0.67 -16.21 -15.68
C GLU A 224 -0.47 -14.81 -15.05
N ARG A 225 -1.55 -14.21 -14.56
CA ARG A 225 -1.56 -12.92 -13.85
C ARG A 225 -2.15 -13.11 -12.45
N PRO A 226 -1.36 -13.60 -11.49
CA PRO A 226 -1.85 -13.99 -10.17
C PRO A 226 -2.42 -12.85 -9.33
N ILE A 227 -1.96 -11.60 -9.45
CA ILE A 227 -2.51 -10.46 -8.71
C ILE A 227 -3.83 -10.04 -9.38
N THR A 228 -4.93 -10.22 -8.65
CA THR A 228 -6.29 -9.93 -9.15
C THR A 228 -6.80 -8.56 -8.72
N ALA A 229 -6.26 -7.96 -7.65
CA ALA A 229 -6.57 -6.60 -7.25
C ALA A 229 -5.42 -5.93 -6.49
N VAL A 230 -5.26 -4.62 -6.69
CA VAL A 230 -4.52 -3.70 -5.82
C VAL A 230 -5.53 -2.87 -5.02
N LEU A 231 -5.45 -3.00 -3.70
CA LEU A 231 -6.37 -2.39 -2.74
C LEU A 231 -5.72 -1.21 -2.00
N ASP A 232 -6.54 -0.46 -1.27
CA ASP A 232 -6.14 0.60 -0.34
C ASP A 232 -5.37 1.78 -0.97
N TRP A 233 -6.07 2.53 -1.82
CA TRP A 233 -5.53 3.69 -2.52
C TRP A 233 -5.61 4.99 -1.70
N GLN A 234 -5.79 4.92 -0.38
CA GLN A 234 -5.95 6.11 0.47
C GLN A 234 -4.64 6.89 0.64
N ASP A 235 -3.51 6.19 0.73
CA ASP A 235 -2.19 6.76 0.98
C ASP A 235 -1.31 6.63 -0.27
N VAL A 236 -1.38 7.64 -1.13
CA VAL A 236 -0.56 7.71 -2.34
C VAL A 236 0.31 8.97 -2.35
N LEU A 237 1.41 8.86 -3.07
CA LEU A 237 2.46 9.87 -3.10
C LEU A 237 2.84 10.21 -4.54
N ALA A 238 3.18 11.46 -4.80
CA ALA A 238 4.00 11.83 -5.94
C ALA A 238 5.48 11.76 -5.51
N ALA A 239 6.20 10.76 -6.00
CA ALA A 239 7.58 10.47 -5.59
C ALA A 239 8.43 9.98 -6.76
N LEU A 240 9.76 9.91 -6.56
CA LEU A 240 10.60 9.20 -7.52
C LEU A 240 10.29 7.69 -7.46
N PRO A 241 10.13 7.02 -8.62
CA PRO A 241 9.82 5.59 -8.70
C PRO A 241 10.70 4.68 -7.84
N GLU A 242 12.01 4.98 -7.77
CA GLU A 242 12.99 4.18 -7.04
C GLU A 242 12.65 4.02 -5.55
N TYR A 243 11.99 5.01 -4.94
CA TYR A 243 11.52 4.90 -3.57
C TYR A 243 10.49 3.77 -3.41
N ASN A 244 9.48 3.73 -4.28
CA ASN A 244 8.43 2.71 -4.22
C ASN A 244 8.95 1.32 -4.61
N LEU A 245 9.91 1.25 -5.53
CA LEU A 245 10.60 0.00 -5.87
C LEU A 245 11.38 -0.54 -4.67
N ALA A 246 12.17 0.30 -3.99
CA ALA A 246 12.93 -0.10 -2.80
C ALA A 246 12.01 -0.53 -1.65
N GLN A 247 10.93 0.21 -1.42
CA GLN A 247 9.88 -0.12 -0.44
C GLN A 247 9.26 -1.49 -0.77
N THR A 248 8.88 -1.73 -2.02
CA THR A 248 8.29 -3.00 -2.49
C THR A 248 9.27 -4.16 -2.32
N GLU A 249 10.52 -4.01 -2.76
CA GLU A 249 11.56 -5.03 -2.55
C GLU A 249 11.71 -5.37 -1.06
N PHE A 250 11.68 -4.38 -0.17
CA PHE A 250 11.79 -4.63 1.26
C PHE A 250 10.57 -5.39 1.80
N LEU A 251 9.36 -4.97 1.44
CA LEU A 251 8.11 -5.51 1.96
C LEU A 251 7.81 -6.92 1.44
N PHE A 252 8.21 -7.23 0.21
CA PHE A 252 8.04 -8.57 -0.37
C PHE A 252 9.23 -9.48 -0.10
N ILE A 253 10.45 -8.99 -0.29
CA ILE A 253 11.65 -9.84 -0.41
C ILE A 253 12.48 -9.78 0.86
N ASP A 254 13.07 -8.62 1.18
CA ASP A 254 14.15 -8.54 2.17
C ASP A 254 13.65 -8.69 3.62
N SER A 255 12.37 -8.43 3.86
CA SER A 255 11.73 -8.68 5.15
C SER A 255 11.17 -10.09 5.32
N SER A 256 10.93 -10.82 4.22
CA SER A 256 10.23 -12.12 4.22
C SER A 256 11.15 -13.33 4.06
N PHE A 257 12.23 -13.19 3.28
CA PHE A 257 13.16 -14.28 2.98
C PHE A 257 14.53 -13.98 3.54
N THR A 258 15.32 -15.02 3.86
CA THR A 258 16.71 -14.87 4.32
C THR A 258 17.73 -15.49 3.36
N ASP A 259 17.29 -16.40 2.50
CA ASP A 259 18.11 -17.06 1.49
C ASP A 259 18.49 -16.07 0.38
N PRO A 260 19.80 -15.81 0.15
CA PRO A 260 20.25 -14.84 -0.86
C PRO A 260 19.81 -15.19 -2.29
N ASP A 261 19.84 -16.47 -2.67
CA ASP A 261 19.50 -16.91 -4.03
C ASP A 261 18.00 -16.75 -4.29
N VAL A 262 17.16 -16.98 -3.26
CA VAL A 262 15.72 -16.70 -3.34
C VAL A 262 15.47 -15.21 -3.49
N ARG A 263 16.14 -14.37 -2.68
CA ARG A 263 15.96 -12.91 -2.75
C ARG A 263 16.34 -12.38 -4.13
N GLU A 264 17.47 -12.83 -4.67
CA GLU A 264 17.97 -12.35 -5.95
C GLU A 264 17.09 -12.82 -7.12
N GLY A 265 16.61 -14.08 -7.07
CA GLY A 265 15.67 -14.58 -8.06
C GLY A 265 14.37 -13.78 -8.07
N LEU A 266 13.78 -13.48 -6.91
CA LEU A 266 12.54 -12.70 -6.83
C LEU A 266 12.74 -11.24 -7.28
N ARG A 267 13.89 -10.65 -6.97
CA ARG A 267 14.24 -9.30 -7.39
C ARG A 267 14.43 -9.20 -8.90
N THR A 268 15.07 -10.20 -9.52
CA THR A 268 15.23 -10.28 -10.97
C THR A 268 13.87 -10.25 -11.67
N GLU A 269 12.93 -11.10 -11.25
CA GLU A 269 11.58 -11.15 -11.83
C GLU A 269 10.84 -9.81 -11.68
N PHE A 270 10.96 -9.18 -10.50
CA PHE A 270 10.37 -7.87 -10.24
C PHE A 270 10.95 -6.78 -11.14
N HIS A 271 12.28 -6.74 -11.30
CA HIS A 271 12.96 -5.79 -12.18
C HIS A 271 12.59 -6.01 -13.64
N GLU A 272 12.58 -7.26 -14.11
CA GLU A 272 12.17 -7.61 -15.47
C GLU A 272 10.75 -7.11 -15.76
N GLY A 273 9.79 -7.44 -14.90
CA GLY A 273 8.41 -6.97 -15.04
C GLY A 273 8.28 -5.45 -15.05
N TYR A 274 9.02 -4.74 -14.18
CA TYR A 274 9.02 -3.28 -14.15
C TYR A 274 9.53 -2.66 -15.45
N THR A 275 10.61 -3.23 -16.00
CA THR A 275 11.27 -2.69 -17.20
C THR A 275 10.49 -2.90 -18.50
N GLU A 276 9.43 -3.70 -18.50
CA GLU A 276 8.52 -3.86 -19.65
C GLU A 276 7.87 -2.53 -20.05
N HIS A 277 7.52 -1.71 -19.06
CA HIS A 277 6.87 -0.41 -19.27
C HIS A 277 7.83 0.76 -19.13
N ARG A 278 8.78 0.66 -18.19
CA ARG A 278 9.66 1.77 -17.84
C ARG A 278 11.13 1.37 -17.82
N PRO A 279 11.98 1.91 -18.72
CA PRO A 279 13.42 1.72 -18.64
C PRO A 279 13.98 2.25 -17.31
N MET A 280 14.79 1.44 -16.66
CA MET A 280 15.54 1.77 -15.45
C MET A 280 16.82 0.94 -15.41
N ASP A 281 17.92 1.58 -15.05
CA ASP A 281 19.17 0.88 -14.74
C ASP A 281 19.25 0.74 -13.22
N PHE A 282 19.08 -0.50 -12.74
CA PHE A 282 19.10 -0.81 -11.31
C PHE A 282 20.52 -0.82 -10.72
N GLU A 283 21.56 -0.77 -11.57
CA GLU A 283 22.96 -0.70 -11.15
C GLU A 283 23.46 0.76 -11.08
N ASP A 284 22.77 1.71 -11.73
CA ASP A 284 23.17 3.13 -11.76
C ASP A 284 22.70 3.89 -10.51
N GLY A 285 23.43 3.69 -9.42
CA GLY A 285 23.25 4.34 -8.13
C GLY A 285 21.99 3.93 -7.35
N TYR A 286 21.05 3.19 -7.97
CA TYR A 286 19.89 2.65 -7.26
C TYR A 286 20.32 1.69 -6.15
N ALA A 287 21.32 0.85 -6.40
CA ALA A 287 21.89 -0.05 -5.41
C ALA A 287 22.37 0.67 -4.15
N ASP A 288 22.94 1.88 -4.29
CA ASP A 288 23.43 2.70 -3.18
C ASP A 288 22.28 3.37 -2.41
N ARG A 289 21.24 3.82 -3.12
CA ARG A 289 20.07 4.50 -2.52
C ARG A 289 19.07 3.55 -1.89
N ARG A 290 18.97 2.33 -2.41
CA ARG A 290 17.96 1.35 -1.99
C ARG A 290 18.00 1.10 -0.47
N PRO A 291 19.13 0.78 0.18
CA PRO A 291 19.17 0.57 1.63
C PRO A 291 18.62 1.76 2.44
N LEU A 292 18.86 2.99 1.99
CA LEU A 292 18.35 4.20 2.64
C LEU A 292 16.81 4.30 2.55
N TYR A 293 16.23 4.03 1.38
CA TYR A 293 14.78 3.97 1.21
C TYR A 293 14.14 2.83 2.02
N GLN A 294 14.81 1.68 2.07
CA GLN A 294 14.36 0.54 2.87
C GLN A 294 14.44 0.82 4.38
N LEU A 295 15.48 1.54 4.83
CA LEU A 295 15.60 1.98 6.23
C LEU A 295 14.43 2.91 6.61
N SER A 296 14.13 3.90 5.77
CA SER A 296 12.96 4.77 5.97
C SER A 296 11.65 3.97 6.04
N THR A 297 11.48 2.98 5.16
CA THR A 297 10.32 2.06 5.17
C THR A 297 10.25 1.24 6.47
N LEU A 298 11.36 0.72 6.96
CA LEU A 298 11.39 0.00 8.23
C LEU A 298 11.03 0.91 9.41
N LEU A 299 11.51 2.15 9.43
CA LEU A 299 11.17 3.13 10.46
C LEU A 299 9.67 3.45 10.46
N TRP A 300 9.05 3.56 9.28
CA TRP A 300 7.59 3.66 9.16
C TRP A 300 6.88 2.44 9.77
N ARG A 301 7.34 1.23 9.47
CA ARG A 301 6.78 -0.01 10.06
C ARG A 301 6.96 -0.06 11.58
N MET A 302 8.11 0.37 12.09
CA MET A 302 8.40 0.46 13.53
C MET A 302 7.47 1.46 14.21
N ALA A 303 7.20 2.61 13.59
CA ALA A 303 6.27 3.61 14.08
C ALA A 303 4.82 3.08 14.16
N GLY A 304 4.42 2.19 13.25
CA GLY A 304 3.11 1.53 13.25
C GLY A 304 3.05 0.24 14.05
N PHE A 305 4.12 -0.17 14.75
CA PHE A 305 4.25 -1.51 15.30
C PHE A 305 3.15 -1.85 16.30
N ASP A 306 2.89 -0.97 17.26
CA ASP A 306 1.90 -1.25 18.30
C ASP A 306 0.49 -1.37 17.72
N ALA A 307 0.12 -0.54 16.74
CA ALA A 307 -1.17 -0.64 16.06
C ALA A 307 -1.34 -1.98 15.32
N VAL A 308 -0.27 -2.53 14.75
CA VAL A 308 -0.30 -3.80 14.02
C VAL A 308 -0.37 -5.01 14.97
N PHE A 309 0.35 -4.96 16.09
CA PHE A 309 0.53 -6.10 17.00
C PHE A 309 -0.20 -5.95 18.35
N ASP A 310 -1.19 -5.07 18.46
CA ASP A 310 -1.90 -4.81 19.73
C ASP A 310 -2.70 -6.04 20.20
N ASP A 311 -3.37 -6.71 19.25
CA ASP A 311 -4.20 -7.89 19.51
C ASP A 311 -3.41 -9.22 19.48
N ASP A 312 -2.11 -9.15 19.18
CA ASP A 312 -1.27 -10.33 19.05
C ASP A 312 -0.74 -10.85 20.39
N SER A 313 -0.54 -12.16 20.45
CA SER A 313 0.10 -12.77 21.61
C SER A 313 1.52 -12.21 21.83
N GLY A 314 1.95 -12.12 23.10
CA GLY A 314 3.28 -11.58 23.44
C GLY A 314 4.45 -12.28 22.74
N LEU A 315 4.31 -13.56 22.35
CA LEU A 315 5.34 -14.28 21.60
C LEU A 315 5.42 -13.83 20.13
N VAL A 316 4.28 -13.60 19.47
CA VAL A 316 4.22 -13.09 18.09
C VAL A 316 4.81 -11.69 18.06
N ARG A 317 4.36 -10.81 18.96
CA ARG A 317 4.89 -9.46 19.12
C ARG A 317 6.40 -9.45 19.37
N ALA A 318 6.90 -10.25 20.32
CA ALA A 318 8.34 -10.31 20.60
C ALA A 318 9.19 -10.81 19.41
N ARG A 319 8.67 -11.74 18.60
CA ARG A 319 9.34 -12.21 17.38
C ARG A 319 9.39 -11.12 16.32
N ALA A 320 8.28 -10.41 16.11
CA ALA A 320 8.22 -9.29 15.17
C ALA A 320 9.18 -8.16 15.58
N GLU A 321 9.24 -7.82 16.88
CA GLU A 321 10.18 -6.83 17.39
C GLU A 321 11.64 -7.23 17.12
N ALA A 322 12.01 -8.48 17.45
CA ALA A 322 13.35 -9.00 17.21
C ALA A 322 13.71 -8.99 15.71
N GLN A 323 12.76 -9.33 14.84
CA GLN A 323 12.93 -9.29 13.39
C GLN A 323 13.15 -7.86 12.88
N TYR A 324 12.37 -6.88 13.34
CA TYR A 324 12.55 -5.47 12.97
C TYR A 324 13.91 -4.93 13.43
N ARG A 325 14.35 -5.28 14.64
CA ARG A 325 15.70 -4.92 15.13
C ARG A 325 16.81 -5.54 14.27
N GLN A 326 16.68 -6.81 13.90
CA GLN A 326 17.67 -7.45 13.03
C GLN A 326 17.71 -6.82 11.63
N GLN A 327 16.56 -6.42 11.08
CA GLN A 327 16.48 -5.69 9.82
C GLN A 327 17.11 -4.30 9.94
N PHE A 328 16.91 -3.63 11.07
CA PHE A 328 17.51 -2.32 11.33
C PHE A 328 19.04 -2.38 11.32
N GLU A 329 19.66 -3.31 12.07
CA GLU A 329 21.12 -3.45 12.07
C GLU A 329 21.66 -3.70 10.66
N ARG A 330 21.02 -4.59 9.90
CA ARG A 330 21.43 -4.89 8.52
C ARG A 330 21.34 -3.68 7.59
N LEU A 331 20.27 -2.88 7.72
CA LEU A 331 20.07 -1.71 6.87
C LEU A 331 21.01 -0.57 7.25
N VAL A 332 21.26 -0.36 8.54
CA VAL A 332 22.26 0.60 9.00
C VAL A 332 23.65 0.27 8.45
N ASP A 333 24.04 -1.01 8.47
CA ASP A 333 25.33 -1.46 7.91
C ASP A 333 25.40 -1.38 6.37
N ALA A 334 24.26 -1.31 5.69
CA ALA A 334 24.17 -1.31 4.23
C ALA A 334 23.99 0.08 3.62
N VAL A 335 23.61 1.09 4.41
CA VAL A 335 23.50 2.48 3.95
C VAL A 335 24.93 3.01 3.70
N PRO A 336 25.20 3.61 2.53
CA PRO A 336 26.51 4.20 2.25
C PRO A 336 26.87 5.33 3.23
N GLU A 337 28.17 5.41 3.58
CA GLU A 337 28.74 6.48 4.43
C GLU A 337 29.03 7.77 3.67
#